data_AF-A0A925YYD7-F1
#
_entry.id   AF-A0A925YYD7-F1
#
_cell.length_a   1.000
_cell.length_b   1.000
_cell.length_c   1.000
_cell.angle_alpha   90.00
_cell.angle_beta   90.00
_cell.angle_gamma   90.00
#
_symmetry.space_group_name_H-M   'P 1'
#
loop_
_entity.id
_entity.type
_entity.pdbx_description
1 polymer ?
#
loop_
_entity_poly.entity_id
_entity_poly.type
_entity_poly.pdbx_seq_one_letter_code
_entity_poly.pdbx_strand_id
1 'polypeptide(L)' 'DRLGLIFMADAGYNPNEAVAFWQRMSSTQGSSIPEFLSTHPSDATRINNIKDVYLPEAMKYYKPSK' A
#
# COMPACT_ATOMS: atom_id res chain seq x y z
N ASP A 1 0.33 6.48 -1.31
CA ASP A 1 0.02 5.12 -1.81
C ASP A 1 -0.67 5.07 -3.17
N ARG A 2 -1.74 5.85 -3.41
CA ARG A 2 -2.51 5.88 -4.68
C ARG A 2 -1.68 5.80 -5.96
N LEU A 3 -0.76 6.75 -6.19
CA LEU A 3 0.06 6.78 -7.41
C LEU A 3 0.99 5.56 -7.51
N GLY A 4 1.56 5.11 -6.40
CA GLY A 4 2.40 3.91 -6.37
C GLY A 4 1.63 2.67 -6.80
N LEU A 5 0.38 2.51 -6.36
CA LEU A 5 -0.48 1.40 -6.77
C LEU A 5 -0.83 1.47 -8.25
N ILE A 6 -1.08 2.66 -8.80
CA ILE A 6 -1.33 2.87 -10.23
C ILE A 6 -0.08 2.51 -11.03
N PHE A 7 1.11 2.92 -10.60
CA PHE A 7 2.36 2.57 -11.27
C PHE A 7 2.69 1.08 -11.19
N MET A 8 2.40 0.42 -10.06
CA MET A 8 2.50 -1.04 -9.96
C MET A 8 1.59 -1.71 -11.00
N ALA A 9 0.33 -1.28 -11.06
CA ALA A 9 -0.65 -1.81 -11.99
C ALA A 9 -0.24 -1.62 -13.46
N ASP A 10 0.22 -0.43 -13.81
CA ASP A 10 0.65 -0.06 -15.16
C ASP A 10 1.93 -0.83 -15.59
N ALA A 11 2.82 -1.09 -14.63
CA ALA A 11 4.00 -1.93 -14.82
C ALA A 11 3.70 -3.45 -14.83
N GLY A 12 2.43 -3.85 -14.66
CA GLY A 12 2.01 -5.26 -14.68
C GLY A 12 2.20 -6.02 -13.37
N TYR A 13 2.56 -5.33 -12.27
CA TYR A 13 2.59 -5.91 -10.93
C TYR A 13 1.20 -5.86 -10.28
N ASN A 14 0.82 -6.93 -9.57
CA ASN A 14 -0.46 -7.00 -8.87
C ASN A 14 -0.52 -5.99 -7.71
N PRO A 15 -1.38 -4.95 -7.77
CA PRO A 15 -1.47 -3.94 -6.71
C PRO A 15 -1.92 -4.50 -5.35
N ASN A 16 -2.59 -5.67 -5.32
CA ASN A 16 -3.04 -6.31 -4.07
C ASN A 16 -1.88 -6.66 -3.12
N GLU A 17 -0.68 -6.88 -3.66
CA GLU A 17 0.52 -7.19 -2.87
C GLU A 17 0.94 -6.05 -1.93
N ALA A 18 0.54 -4.81 -2.25
CA ALA A 18 0.84 -3.65 -1.43
C ALA A 18 0.20 -3.75 -0.03
N VAL A 19 -0.98 -4.36 0.08
CA VAL A 19 -1.64 -4.55 1.39
C VAL A 19 -0.81 -5.42 2.30
N ALA A 20 -0.36 -6.57 1.79
CA ALA A 20 0.45 -7.51 2.55
C ALA A 20 1.81 -6.90 2.93
N PHE A 21 2.41 -6.10 2.04
CA PHE A 21 3.63 -5.34 2.32
C PHE A 21 3.45 -4.38 3.50
N TRP A 22 2.41 -3.54 3.47
CA TRP A 22 2.16 -2.55 4.53
C TRP A 22 1.73 -3.19 5.85
N GLN A 23 1.03 -4.33 5.80
CA GLN A 23 0.75 -5.13 7.01
C GLN A 23 2.04 -5.64 7.65
N ARG A 24 2.96 -6.22 6.87
CA ARG A 24 4.27 -6.66 7.40
C ARG A 24 5.08 -5.50 7.97
N MET A 25 5.08 -4.35 7.29
CA MET A 25 5.77 -3.14 7.74
C MET A 25 5.19 -2.61 9.06
N SER A 26 3.86 -2.61 9.19
CA SER A 26 3.17 -2.25 10.43
C SER A 26 3.48 -3.20 11.58
N SER A 27 3.64 -4.49 11.32
CA SER A 27 3.99 -5.49 12.34
C SER A 27 5.47 -5.47 12.74
N THR A 28 6.34 -4.84 11.95
CA THR A 28 7.79 -4.72 12.23
C THR A 28 8.16 -3.41 12.92
N GLN A 29 7.26 -2.42 12.94
CA GLN A 29 7.41 -1.31 13.89
C GLN A 29 7.25 -1.90 15.30
N GLY A 30 8.28 -1.74 16.14
CA GLY A 30 8.22 -2.06 17.57
C GLY A 30 7.22 -1.17 18.30
N SER A 31 7.44 -0.88 19.60
CA SER A 31 6.61 0.06 20.36
C SER A 31 6.26 1.29 19.53
N SER A 32 4.96 1.53 19.34
CA SER A 32 4.43 2.50 18.37
C SER A 32 5.08 3.87 18.57
N ILE A 33 6.05 4.20 17.72
CA ILE A 33 6.61 5.54 17.65
C ILE A 33 5.45 6.44 17.17
N PRO A 34 5.15 7.55 17.86
CA PRO A 34 4.14 8.50 17.37
C PRO A 34 4.42 8.84 15.90
N GLU A 35 3.39 8.85 15.07
CA GLU A 35 3.52 8.98 13.61
C GLU A 35 4.38 10.17 13.18
N PHE A 36 4.31 11.29 13.90
CA PHE A 36 5.15 12.47 13.67
C PHE A 36 6.66 12.22 13.80
N LEU A 37 7.06 11.22 14.58
CA LEU A 37 8.45 10.84 14.82
C LEU A 37 8.89 9.63 13.97
N SER A 38 7.98 9.02 13.21
CA SER A 38 8.30 7.89 12.35
C SER A 38 8.84 8.37 11.00
N THR A 39 9.95 7.81 10.54
CA THR A 39 10.45 8.04 9.18
C THR A 39 9.58 7.35 8.12
N HIS A 40 8.83 6.34 8.54
CA HIS A 40 7.90 5.59 7.70
C HIS A 40 6.64 5.22 8.51
N PRO A 41 5.71 6.16 8.72
CA PRO A 41 4.47 5.83 9.42
C PRO A 41 3.63 4.88 8.57
N SER A 42 3.39 3.69 9.11
CA SER A 42 2.45 2.71 8.58
C SER A 42 1.26 2.67 9.52
N ASP A 43 0.36 3.66 9.41
CA ASP A 43 -0.84 3.71 10.24
C ASP A 43 -1.92 2.76 9.69
N ALA A 44 -2.83 2.33 10.57
CA ALA A 44 -3.97 1.52 10.16
C ALA A 44 -4.82 2.25 9.10
N THR A 45 -4.85 3.59 9.14
CA THR A 45 -5.54 4.44 8.16
C THR A 45 -4.98 4.26 6.76
N ARG A 46 -3.66 4.17 6.58
CA ARG A 46 -3.00 3.94 5.28
C ARG A 46 -3.41 2.59 4.72
N ILE A 47 -3.37 1.54 5.54
CA ILE A 47 -3.80 0.20 5.10
C ILE A 47 -5.27 0.22 4.68
N ASN A 48 -6.14 0.90 5.42
CA ASN A 48 -7.55 1.04 5.06
C ASN A 48 -7.74 1.85 3.77
N ASN A 49 -7.04 2.98 3.61
CA ASN A 49 -7.08 3.80 2.39
C ASN A 49 -6.61 3.02 1.16
N ILE A 50 -5.56 2.21 1.30
CA ILE A 50 -5.08 1.32 0.23
C ILE A 50 -6.19 0.35 -0.16
N LYS A 51 -6.83 -0.30 0.82
CA LYS A 51 -7.88 -1.30 0.58
C LYS A 51 -9.13 -0.70 -0.05
N ASP A 52 -9.64 0.38 0.53
CA ASP A 52 -11.00 0.84 0.27
C ASP A 52 -11.06 1.89 -0.83
N VAL A 53 -10.00 2.66 -1.02
CA VAL A 53 -10.00 3.82 -1.93
C VAL A 53 -9.12 3.57 -3.14
N TYR A 54 -7.88 3.14 -2.93
CA TYR A 54 -6.87 3.17 -3.99
C TYR A 54 -6.77 1.87 -4.79
N LEU A 55 -6.98 0.71 -4.16
CA LEU A 55 -6.98 -0.57 -4.87
C LEU A 55 -8.03 -0.63 -5.99
N PRO A 56 -9.31 -0.27 -5.76
CA PRO A 56 -10.32 -0.31 -6.82
C PRO A 56 -9.97 0.57 -8.02
N GLU A 57 -9.25 1.67 -7.80
CA GLU A 57 -8.76 2.54 -8.86
C GLU A 57 -7.56 1.92 -9.59
N ALA A 58 -6.53 1.49 -8.84
CA ALA A 58 -5.32 0.91 -9.42
C ALA A 58 -5.61 -0.35 -10.25
N MET A 59 -6.55 -1.19 -9.81
CA MET A 59 -6.97 -2.39 -10.53
C MET A 59 -7.52 -2.10 -11.94
N LYS A 60 -7.98 -0.87 -12.23
CA LYS A 60 -8.39 -0.47 -13.58
C LYS A 60 -7.22 -0.37 -14.56
N TYR A 61 -6.02 -0.12 -14.04
CA TYR A 61 -4.79 -0.02 -14.83
C TYR A 61 -4.03 -1.35 -14.90
N TYR A 62 -4.43 -2.34 -14.10
CA TYR A 62 -3.69 -3.58 -13.97
C TYR A 62 -3.82 -4.43 -15.24
N LYS A 63 -2.69 -4.56 -15.96
CA LYS A 63 -2.56 -5.43 -17.12
C LYS A 63 -1.46 -6.43 -16.81
N PRO A 64 -1.78 -7.67 -16.41
CA PRO A 64 -0.75 -8.66 -16.10
C PRO A 64 0.18 -8.81 -17.29
N SER A 65 1.48 -8.56 -17.10
CA SER A 65 2.48 -8.88 -18.11
C SER A 65 2.48 -10.39 -18.28
N LYS A 66 2.21 -10.86 -19.50
CA LYS A 66 2.21 -12.29 -19.85
C LYS A 66 3.54 -12.97 -19.54
#